data_AF-A0A956TPJ0-F1
#
_entry.id   AF-A0A956TPJ0-F1
#
_cell.length_a   1.000
_cell.length_b   1.000
_cell.length_c   1.000
_cell.angle_alpha   90.00
_cell.angle_beta   90.00
_cell.angle_gamma   90.00
#
_symmetry.space_group_name_H-M   'P 1'
#
loop_
_entity.id
_entity.type
_entity.pdbx_description
1 polymer ?
#
loop_
_entity_poly.entity_id
_entity_poly.type
_entity_poly.pdbx_seq_one_letter_code
_entity_poly.pdbx_strand_id
1 'polypeptide(L)'
;MSMRFLTAFLLVLALTIMILLPGPGQGAPGQSKGAELIKKGQYAEAVDFYLKERDRSPGDAQANYYLGLSYIYAGKPEESEDPLSRVVVGSTGGATAHGAASLLYRYRRIRPYSCVQDSLRPPGLIRWNRKTMPLQIYVSDGRMLPGVFDDLELSPGEHVQVGKWSRNPSFMARLAVSPLYKPIHRQTVMSGYRAWDWAKSEDLIDYAFTGDPTKADLLVFWCNKLRRYDGVTYHPPLPKGKNYPTVMFINLRKSQGPTAASYQDIIREVAAHEMGHVLGLLHSPNKEDLMYPEGKGKLAISSGDRTTLRALYHMPADVLLAPVPR
;
A
#
# COMPACT_ATOMS: atom_id res chain seq x y z
N MET A 1 -35.60 24.22 -18.96
CA MET A 1 -34.46 24.57 -18.08
C MET A 1 -33.82 25.83 -18.66
N SER A 2 -33.91 26.98 -17.98
CA SER A 2 -33.61 28.28 -18.61
C SER A 2 -32.10 28.51 -18.77
N MET A 3 -31.72 29.22 -19.82
CA MET A 3 -30.34 29.55 -20.21
C MET A 3 -29.52 30.23 -19.08
N ARG A 4 -30.20 30.81 -18.08
CA ARG A 4 -29.60 31.44 -16.90
C ARG A 4 -29.01 30.44 -15.89
N PHE A 5 -29.51 29.20 -15.84
CA PHE A 5 -28.97 28.15 -14.97
C PHE A 5 -27.68 27.53 -15.54
N LEU A 6 -27.54 27.47 -16.86
CA LEU A 6 -26.35 26.93 -17.52
C LEU A 6 -25.14 27.87 -17.37
N THR A 7 -25.37 29.18 -17.45
CA THR A 7 -24.32 30.21 -17.27
C THR A 7 -23.83 30.30 -15.82
N ALA A 8 -24.70 30.12 -14.83
CA ALA A 8 -24.31 30.12 -13.42
C ALA A 8 -23.46 28.88 -13.06
N PHE A 9 -23.72 27.72 -13.68
CA PHE A 9 -22.98 26.48 -13.44
C PHE A 9 -21.56 26.53 -14.05
N LEU A 10 -21.40 27.14 -15.23
CA LEU A 10 -20.08 27.36 -15.86
C LEU A 10 -19.22 28.37 -15.10
N LEU A 11 -19.82 29.42 -14.53
CA LEU A 11 -19.12 30.44 -13.73
C LEU A 11 -18.59 29.91 -12.38
N VAL A 12 -19.34 29.03 -11.70
CA VAL A 12 -18.89 28.38 -10.45
C VAL A 12 -17.79 27.35 -10.71
N LEU A 13 -17.81 26.67 -11.87
CA LEU A 13 -16.74 25.76 -12.29
C LEU A 13 -15.45 26.51 -12.67
N ALA A 14 -15.56 27.66 -13.34
CA ALA A 14 -14.42 28.53 -13.62
C ALA A 14 -13.81 29.15 -12.35
N LEU A 15 -14.63 29.51 -11.35
CA LEU A 15 -14.14 30.06 -10.08
C LEU A 15 -13.44 29.00 -9.20
N THR A 16 -13.89 27.75 -9.20
CA THR A 16 -13.23 26.68 -8.45
C THR A 16 -11.86 26.30 -9.04
N ILE A 17 -11.68 26.45 -10.36
CA ILE A 17 -10.37 26.31 -11.02
C ILE A 17 -9.42 27.47 -10.66
N MET A 18 -9.96 28.68 -10.43
CA MET A 18 -9.15 29.86 -10.06
C MET A 18 -8.62 29.84 -8.63
N ILE A 19 -9.33 29.22 -7.68
CA ILE A 19 -8.99 29.24 -6.25
C ILE A 19 -7.98 28.13 -5.86
N LEU A 20 -7.73 27.16 -6.74
CA LEU A 20 -6.80 26.04 -6.50
C LEU A 20 -5.46 26.14 -7.24
N LEU A 21 -5.23 27.22 -7.99
CA LEU A 21 -3.92 27.51 -8.55
C LEU A 21 -3.10 28.28 -7.51
N PRO A 22 -1.90 27.80 -7.11
CA PRO A 22 -1.00 28.63 -6.32
C PRO A 22 -0.76 29.94 -7.10
N GLY A 23 -0.74 31.05 -6.36
CA GLY A 23 -0.56 32.39 -6.93
C GLY A 23 0.67 32.50 -7.83
N PRO A 24 0.77 33.56 -8.64
CA PRO A 24 1.87 33.74 -9.58
C PRO A 24 3.19 33.95 -8.81
N GLY A 25 3.90 32.85 -8.56
CA GLY A 25 5.16 32.83 -7.84
C GLY A 25 5.71 31.42 -7.71
N GLN A 26 6.63 31.08 -8.62
CA GLN A 26 7.50 29.89 -8.64
C GLN A 26 6.92 28.55 -9.18
N GLY A 27 6.11 28.59 -10.23
CA GLY A 27 5.89 27.40 -11.08
C GLY A 27 7.02 27.21 -12.09
N ALA A 28 7.52 25.98 -12.28
CA ALA A 28 8.46 25.68 -13.36
C ALA A 28 7.87 26.08 -14.73
N PRO A 29 8.69 26.47 -15.74
CA PRO A 29 8.22 26.99 -17.03
C PRO A 29 7.20 26.12 -17.78
N GLY A 30 7.13 24.81 -17.50
CA GLY A 30 6.13 23.89 -18.07
C GLY A 30 4.71 24.04 -17.48
N GLN A 31 4.59 24.48 -16.24
CA GLN A 31 3.28 24.58 -15.56
C GLN A 31 2.35 25.61 -16.22
N SER A 32 2.91 26.67 -16.82
CA SER A 32 2.13 27.72 -17.46
C SER A 32 1.41 27.23 -18.73
N LYS A 33 2.08 26.40 -19.55
CA LYS A 33 1.51 25.90 -20.81
C LYS A 33 0.35 24.94 -20.59
N GLY A 34 0.51 23.94 -19.71
CA GLY A 34 -0.56 22.99 -19.40
C GLY A 34 -1.79 23.68 -18.80
N ALA A 35 -1.57 24.62 -17.87
CA ALA A 35 -2.64 25.42 -17.29
C ALA A 35 -3.34 26.32 -18.33
N GLU A 36 -2.60 26.86 -19.30
CA GLU A 36 -3.17 27.66 -20.40
C GLU A 36 -4.04 26.82 -21.33
N LEU A 37 -3.62 25.60 -21.69
CA LEU A 37 -4.41 24.67 -22.50
C LEU A 37 -5.74 24.34 -21.81
N ILE A 38 -5.71 24.04 -20.51
CA ILE A 38 -6.91 23.81 -19.70
C ILE A 38 -7.82 25.05 -19.71
N LYS A 39 -7.27 26.26 -19.52
CA LYS A 39 -8.05 27.51 -19.56
C LYS A 39 -8.73 27.75 -20.91
N LYS A 40 -8.11 27.32 -22.00
CA LYS A 40 -8.66 27.41 -23.36
C LYS A 40 -9.65 26.27 -23.70
N GLY A 41 -9.86 25.31 -22.79
CA GLY A 41 -10.69 24.13 -23.03
C GLY A 41 -10.04 23.09 -23.96
N GLN A 42 -8.73 23.20 -24.21
CA GLN A 42 -7.95 22.32 -25.08
C GLN A 42 -7.46 21.09 -24.28
N TYR A 43 -8.43 20.27 -23.84
CA TYR A 43 -8.15 19.20 -22.89
C TYR A 43 -7.35 18.03 -23.48
N ALA A 44 -7.54 17.71 -24.76
CA ALA A 44 -6.77 16.66 -25.43
C ALA A 44 -5.28 17.03 -25.51
N GLU A 45 -4.98 18.27 -25.88
CA GLU A 45 -3.62 18.80 -25.93
C GLU A 45 -3.02 18.92 -24.52
N ALA A 46 -3.85 19.24 -23.51
CA ALA A 46 -3.42 19.24 -22.12
C ALA A 46 -3.05 17.81 -21.64
N VAL A 47 -3.83 16.79 -22.02
CA VAL A 47 -3.48 15.38 -21.75
C VAL A 47 -2.11 15.05 -22.35
N ASP A 48 -1.90 15.33 -23.63
CA ASP A 48 -0.61 15.05 -24.31
C ASP A 48 0.56 15.79 -23.65
N PHE A 49 0.32 17.01 -23.19
CA PHE A 49 1.31 17.80 -22.47
C PHE A 49 1.66 17.16 -21.12
N TYR A 50 0.66 16.87 -20.28
CA TYR A 50 0.91 16.33 -18.94
C TYR A 50 1.36 14.87 -18.94
N LEU A 51 1.06 14.09 -19.99
CA LEU A 51 1.69 12.78 -20.21
C LEU A 51 3.21 12.91 -20.32
N LYS A 52 3.70 13.87 -21.12
CA LYS A 52 5.14 14.12 -21.28
C LYS A 52 5.79 14.62 -19.98
N GLU A 53 5.08 15.46 -19.21
CA GLU A 53 5.58 15.90 -17.90
C GLU A 53 5.67 14.74 -16.92
N ARG A 54 4.66 13.86 -16.87
CA ARG A 54 4.69 12.64 -16.06
C ARG A 54 5.82 11.70 -16.47
N ASP A 55 6.09 11.55 -17.76
CA ASP A 55 7.19 10.69 -18.22
C ASP A 55 8.56 11.21 -17.75
N ARG A 56 8.71 12.52 -17.59
CA ARG A 56 9.92 13.16 -17.04
C ARG A 56 9.99 13.06 -15.52
N SER A 57 8.85 13.22 -14.84
CA SER A 57 8.75 13.15 -13.38
C SER A 57 7.50 12.36 -12.96
N PRO A 58 7.59 11.01 -12.91
CA PRO A 58 6.41 10.17 -12.67
C PRO A 58 5.77 10.35 -11.29
N GLY A 59 6.53 10.88 -10.33
CA GLY A 59 6.08 11.21 -8.97
C GLY A 59 5.58 12.65 -8.79
N ASP A 60 5.57 13.49 -9.82
CA ASP A 60 5.07 14.86 -9.69
C ASP A 60 3.55 14.86 -9.48
N ALA A 61 3.14 15.17 -8.25
CA ALA A 61 1.75 15.21 -7.82
C ALA A 61 0.94 16.26 -8.59
N GLN A 62 1.54 17.40 -8.97
CA GLN A 62 0.85 18.46 -9.68
C GLN A 62 0.62 18.06 -11.15
N ALA A 63 1.64 17.51 -11.82
CA ALA A 63 1.49 17.01 -13.18
C ALA A 63 0.44 15.89 -13.27
N ASN A 64 0.47 14.94 -12.34
CA ASN A 64 -0.53 13.87 -12.26
C ASN A 64 -1.94 14.40 -11.94
N TYR A 65 -2.07 15.40 -11.05
CA TYR A 65 -3.37 16.02 -10.77
C TYR A 65 -3.98 16.64 -12.03
N TYR A 66 -3.22 17.46 -12.75
CA TYR A 66 -3.72 18.10 -13.97
C TYR A 66 -3.90 17.12 -15.14
N LEU A 67 -3.12 16.04 -15.22
CA LEU A 67 -3.38 14.96 -16.16
C LEU A 67 -4.76 14.33 -15.92
N GLY A 68 -5.05 13.97 -14.67
CA GLY A 68 -6.35 13.42 -14.28
C GLY A 68 -7.51 14.39 -14.55
N LEU A 69 -7.31 15.67 -14.23
CA LEU A 69 -8.30 16.72 -14.52
C LEU A 69 -8.55 16.89 -16.03
N SER A 70 -7.48 16.84 -16.83
CA SER A 70 -7.57 16.96 -18.29
C SER A 70 -8.31 15.78 -18.90
N TYR A 71 -8.08 14.56 -18.40
CA TYR A 71 -8.84 13.37 -18.80
C TYR A 71 -10.34 13.51 -18.50
N ILE A 72 -10.70 13.95 -17.29
CA ILE A 72 -12.11 14.15 -16.92
C ILE A 72 -12.79 15.15 -17.88
N TYR A 73 -12.15 16.29 -18.15
CA TYR A 73 -12.73 17.30 -19.02
C TYR A 73 -12.68 16.95 -20.52
N ALA A 74 -11.79 16.04 -20.92
CA ALA A 74 -11.82 15.42 -22.24
C ALA A 74 -12.92 14.34 -22.39
N GLY A 75 -13.76 14.12 -21.37
CA GLY A 75 -14.81 13.10 -21.39
C GLY A 75 -14.31 11.67 -21.18
N LYS A 76 -13.12 11.52 -20.57
CA LYS A 76 -12.38 10.26 -20.36
C LYS A 76 -12.13 10.01 -18.87
N PRO A 77 -13.17 9.90 -18.03
CA PRO A 77 -12.98 9.73 -16.59
C PRO A 77 -12.31 8.40 -16.24
N GLU A 78 -12.43 7.38 -17.09
CA GLU A 78 -11.78 6.07 -16.98
C GLU A 78 -10.25 6.21 -16.85
N GLU A 79 -9.66 7.05 -17.69
CA GLU A 79 -8.24 7.28 -17.80
C GLU A 79 -7.69 8.20 -16.69
N SER A 80 -8.57 8.91 -15.97
CA SER A 80 -8.17 9.75 -14.83
C SER A 80 -7.77 8.96 -13.58
N GLU A 81 -8.10 7.66 -13.51
CA GLU A 81 -7.91 6.83 -12.31
C GLU A 81 -6.45 6.71 -11.89
N ASP A 82 -5.58 6.27 -12.81
CA ASP A 82 -4.14 6.11 -12.55
C ASP A 82 -3.48 7.42 -12.10
N PRO A 83 -3.56 8.53 -12.87
CA PRO A 83 -2.88 9.76 -12.48
C PRO A 83 -3.40 10.33 -11.16
N LEU A 84 -4.72 10.39 -10.92
CA LEU A 84 -5.24 10.91 -9.65
C LEU A 84 -4.90 10.01 -8.47
N SER A 85 -4.87 8.69 -8.66
CA SER A 85 -4.51 7.76 -7.59
C SER A 85 -3.05 7.93 -7.17
N ARG A 86 -2.14 8.17 -8.11
CA ARG A 86 -0.74 8.49 -7.80
C ARG A 86 -0.60 9.71 -6.89
N VAL A 87 -1.42 10.74 -7.12
CA VAL A 87 -1.45 11.93 -6.26
C VAL A 87 -1.83 11.55 -4.84
N VAL A 88 -2.92 10.80 -4.67
CA VAL A 88 -3.40 10.40 -3.33
C VAL A 88 -2.42 9.48 -2.62
N VAL A 89 -1.91 8.46 -3.32
CA VAL A 89 -0.98 7.46 -2.75
C VAL A 89 0.36 8.08 -2.36
N GLY A 90 0.88 8.99 -3.17
CA GLY A 90 2.18 9.65 -2.97
C GLY A 90 2.19 10.89 -2.09
N SER A 91 1.07 11.26 -1.46
CA SER A 91 0.96 12.51 -0.68
C SER A 91 0.51 12.24 0.76
N THR A 92 0.99 13.01 1.74
CA THR A 92 0.51 12.98 3.13
C THR A 92 -0.76 13.83 3.35
N GLY A 93 -1.36 14.35 2.29
CA GLY A 93 -2.53 15.24 2.33
C GLY A 93 -2.33 16.51 1.51
N GLY A 94 -2.92 17.62 1.96
CA GLY A 94 -2.86 18.91 1.26
C GLY A 94 -3.92 19.08 0.16
N ALA A 95 -4.10 20.30 -0.33
CA ALA A 95 -5.20 20.65 -1.23
C ALA A 95 -5.24 19.80 -2.51
N THR A 96 -4.07 19.52 -3.12
CA THR A 96 -3.96 18.71 -4.34
C THR A 96 -4.41 17.26 -4.10
N ALA A 97 -4.00 16.63 -3.00
CA ALA A 97 -4.41 15.26 -2.68
C ALA A 97 -5.91 15.17 -2.35
N HIS A 98 -6.45 16.13 -1.59
CA HIS A 98 -7.89 16.20 -1.31
C HIS A 98 -8.71 16.42 -2.59
N GLY A 99 -8.21 17.27 -3.50
CA GLY A 99 -8.80 17.48 -4.82
C GLY A 99 -8.81 16.19 -5.64
N ALA A 100 -7.68 15.48 -5.71
CA ALA A 100 -7.57 14.21 -6.43
C ALA A 100 -8.53 13.14 -5.87
N ALA A 101 -8.56 12.97 -4.54
CA ALA A 101 -9.48 12.05 -3.87
C ALA A 101 -10.95 12.40 -4.15
N SER A 102 -11.29 13.69 -4.14
CA SER A 102 -12.65 14.17 -4.43
C SER A 102 -13.07 13.87 -5.87
N LEU A 103 -12.18 14.07 -6.84
CA LEU A 103 -12.43 13.75 -8.25
C LEU A 103 -12.59 12.24 -8.47
N LEU A 104 -11.71 11.43 -7.89
CA LEU A 104 -11.80 9.96 -7.96
C LEU A 104 -13.12 9.45 -7.38
N TYR A 105 -13.51 9.94 -6.21
CA TYR A 105 -14.77 9.54 -5.62
C TYR A 105 -15.98 10.00 -6.46
N ARG A 106 -15.96 11.25 -6.94
CA ARG A 106 -17.07 11.83 -7.73
C ARG A 106 -17.31 11.08 -9.04
N TYR A 107 -16.24 10.83 -9.80
CA TYR A 107 -16.35 10.30 -11.17
C TYR A 107 -16.23 8.78 -11.22
N ARG A 108 -15.49 8.16 -10.30
CA ARG A 108 -15.15 6.72 -10.35
C ARG A 108 -15.61 5.92 -9.14
N ARG A 109 -16.06 6.59 -8.08
CA ARG A 109 -16.50 5.96 -6.81
C ARG A 109 -15.40 5.12 -6.15
N ILE A 110 -14.13 5.44 -6.41
CA ILE A 110 -12.96 4.80 -5.78
C ILE A 110 -12.36 5.73 -4.73
N ARG A 111 -11.81 5.14 -3.67
CA ARG A 111 -11.19 5.84 -2.55
C ARG A 111 -9.79 5.26 -2.27
N PRO A 112 -8.76 5.56 -3.09
CA PRO A 112 -7.40 5.20 -2.71
C PRO A 112 -6.96 6.02 -1.50
N TYR A 113 -5.86 5.64 -0.89
CA TYR A 113 -5.34 6.26 0.34
C TYR A 113 -3.82 6.38 0.29
N SER A 114 -3.27 7.25 1.14
CA SER A 114 -1.83 7.51 1.18
C SER A 114 -1.04 6.28 1.60
N CYS A 115 0.12 6.07 0.98
CA CYS A 115 1.11 5.09 1.41
C CYS A 115 2.46 5.74 1.78
N VAL A 116 2.47 7.06 1.99
CA VAL A 116 3.68 7.77 2.41
C VAL A 116 4.03 7.39 3.85
N GLN A 117 5.22 6.82 4.02
CA GLN A 117 5.74 6.37 5.31
C GLN A 117 6.37 7.54 6.06
N ASP A 118 5.68 8.03 7.08
CA ASP A 118 6.19 9.05 8.01
C ASP A 118 7.37 8.58 8.85
N SER A 119 7.73 7.29 8.81
CA SER A 119 8.93 6.77 9.47
C SER A 119 10.22 7.12 8.72
N LEU A 120 10.15 7.44 7.43
CA LEU A 120 11.30 7.87 6.64
C LEU A 120 11.65 9.34 6.89
N ARG A 121 12.89 9.71 6.62
CA ARG A 121 13.41 11.08 6.71
C ARG A 121 14.17 11.42 5.42
N PRO A 122 13.56 12.12 4.45
CA PRO A 122 12.16 12.60 4.43
C PRO A 122 11.12 11.47 4.30
N PRO A 123 9.83 11.71 4.63
CA PRO A 123 8.75 10.76 4.38
C PRO A 123 8.71 10.34 2.90
N GLY A 124 8.34 9.10 2.62
CA GLY A 124 8.35 8.58 1.25
C GLY A 124 7.68 7.22 1.11
N LEU A 125 7.60 6.73 -0.13
CA LEU A 125 7.02 5.45 -0.47
C LEU A 125 8.04 4.32 -0.28
N ILE A 126 7.60 3.24 0.37
CA ILE A 126 8.35 1.98 0.49
C ILE A 126 7.57 0.89 -0.24
N ARG A 127 8.23 0.15 -1.12
CA ARG A 127 7.69 -1.09 -1.68
C ARG A 127 8.82 -2.01 -2.13
N TRP A 128 8.47 -3.24 -2.49
CA TRP A 128 9.44 -4.17 -3.06
C TRP A 128 9.83 -3.80 -4.49
N ASN A 129 11.08 -4.11 -4.84
CA ASN A 129 11.56 -4.05 -6.21
C ASN A 129 10.96 -5.22 -7.02
N ARG A 130 10.10 -4.89 -8.00
CA ARG A 130 9.49 -5.90 -8.90
C ARG A 130 10.52 -6.79 -9.59
N LYS A 131 11.69 -6.23 -9.95
CA LYS A 131 12.75 -6.96 -10.64
C LYS A 131 13.40 -8.06 -9.82
N THR A 132 13.15 -8.09 -8.52
CA THR A 132 13.75 -9.06 -7.60
C THR A 132 12.74 -10.06 -7.04
N MET A 133 11.50 -10.00 -7.50
CA MET A 133 10.47 -10.99 -7.18
C MET A 133 10.71 -12.29 -7.98
N PRO A 134 10.18 -13.46 -7.54
CA PRO A 134 9.21 -13.66 -6.47
C PRO A 134 9.77 -13.46 -5.06
N LEU A 135 9.03 -12.73 -4.22
CA LEU A 135 9.28 -12.68 -2.77
C LEU A 135 9.19 -14.08 -2.17
N GLN A 136 10.24 -14.50 -1.47
CA GLN A 136 10.27 -15.80 -0.80
C GLN A 136 9.67 -15.68 0.60
N ILE A 137 8.55 -16.37 0.83
CA ILE A 137 7.81 -16.29 2.08
C ILE A 137 7.98 -17.58 2.86
N TYR A 138 8.57 -17.49 4.05
CA TYR A 138 8.67 -18.59 4.99
C TYR A 138 7.62 -18.43 6.09
N VAL A 139 6.64 -19.33 6.10
CA VAL A 139 5.67 -19.45 7.19
C VAL A 139 6.11 -20.57 8.13
N SER A 140 6.49 -20.21 9.36
CA SER A 140 6.97 -21.18 10.34
C SER A 140 5.89 -22.18 10.77
N ASP A 141 6.31 -23.35 11.22
CA ASP A 141 5.49 -24.45 11.73
C ASP A 141 5.07 -24.24 13.20
N GLY A 142 4.54 -23.06 13.52
CA GLY A 142 4.11 -22.71 14.88
C GLY A 142 5.20 -22.08 15.74
N ARG A 143 6.37 -21.78 15.17
CA ARG A 143 7.53 -21.25 15.90
C ARG A 143 7.28 -19.85 16.44
N MET A 144 7.67 -19.67 17.69
CA MET A 144 7.68 -18.41 18.41
C MET A 144 9.13 -17.95 18.60
N LEU A 145 9.38 -16.65 18.46
CA LEU A 145 10.69 -16.10 18.77
C LEU A 145 10.91 -16.04 20.29
N PRO A 146 12.14 -16.24 20.79
CA PRO A 146 12.42 -16.35 22.22
C PRO A 146 12.22 -15.01 22.93
N GLY A 147 11.51 -14.98 24.05
CA GLY A 147 11.56 -13.89 25.02
C GLY A 147 11.03 -12.51 24.61
N VAL A 148 10.50 -12.31 23.39
CA VAL A 148 10.29 -10.93 22.90
C VAL A 148 8.82 -10.54 22.62
N PHE A 149 7.82 -11.42 22.46
CA PHE A 149 6.53 -10.96 21.89
C PHE A 149 5.25 -11.42 22.60
N ASP A 150 5.27 -11.41 23.93
CA ASP A 150 4.04 -11.54 24.73
C ASP A 150 3.45 -10.18 25.15
N ASP A 151 3.98 -9.04 24.66
CA ASP A 151 3.40 -7.68 24.82
C ASP A 151 4.19 -6.52 24.13
N LEU A 152 5.32 -6.76 23.45
CA LEU A 152 6.26 -5.71 23.00
C LEU A 152 6.38 -5.59 21.47
N GLU A 153 6.71 -4.38 21.01
CA GLU A 153 7.08 -4.10 19.63
C GLU A 153 8.52 -4.58 19.35
N LEU A 154 8.76 -5.13 18.16
CA LEU A 154 10.10 -5.52 17.71
C LEU A 154 10.97 -4.27 17.54
N SER A 155 11.95 -4.08 18.43
CA SER A 155 12.91 -2.99 18.27
C SER A 155 13.81 -3.23 17.04
N PRO A 156 14.43 -2.17 16.47
CA PRO A 156 15.36 -2.32 15.36
C PRO A 156 16.51 -3.30 15.62
N GLY A 157 17.01 -3.36 16.86
CA GLY A 157 18.08 -4.28 17.25
C GLY A 157 17.61 -5.74 17.28
N GLU A 158 16.42 -5.98 17.81
CA GLU A 158 15.80 -7.31 17.82
C GLU A 158 15.47 -7.78 16.41
N HIS A 159 15.00 -6.89 15.52
CA HIS A 159 14.78 -7.23 14.11
C HIS A 159 16.05 -7.76 13.47
N VAL A 160 17.15 -7.03 13.62
CA VAL A 160 18.47 -7.45 13.12
C VAL A 160 18.86 -8.80 13.70
N GLN A 161 18.56 -9.05 14.98
CA GLN A 161 18.85 -10.32 15.63
C GLN A 161 18.02 -11.48 15.03
N VAL A 162 16.74 -11.26 14.74
CA VAL A 162 15.88 -12.23 14.03
C VAL A 162 16.45 -12.55 12.65
N GLY A 163 16.90 -11.54 11.90
CA GLY A 163 17.53 -11.74 10.62
C GLY A 163 18.88 -12.50 10.69
N LYS A 164 19.61 -12.41 11.79
CA LYS A 164 20.79 -13.27 12.04
C LYS A 164 20.40 -14.70 12.37
N TRP A 165 19.34 -14.88 13.16
CA TRP A 165 18.82 -16.21 13.51
C TRP A 165 18.28 -16.98 12.31
N SER A 166 17.64 -16.31 11.35
CA SER A 166 17.10 -16.97 10.16
C SER A 166 18.17 -17.61 9.27
N ARG A 167 19.41 -17.11 9.34
CA ARG A 167 20.59 -17.70 8.69
C ARG A 167 21.14 -18.94 9.39
N ASN A 168 20.57 -19.32 10.53
CA ASN A 168 20.92 -20.53 11.27
C ASN A 168 19.70 -21.46 11.33
N PRO A 169 19.52 -22.37 10.35
CA PRO A 169 18.40 -23.30 10.30
C PRO A 169 18.25 -24.14 11.57
N SER A 170 19.36 -24.57 12.15
CA SER A 170 19.38 -25.36 13.38
C SER A 170 18.84 -24.59 14.58
N PHE A 171 19.10 -23.28 14.65
CA PHE A 171 18.50 -22.43 15.67
C PHE A 171 16.99 -22.27 15.43
N MET A 172 16.60 -21.96 14.19
CA MET A 172 15.19 -21.79 13.80
C MET A 172 14.34 -23.04 14.12
N ALA A 173 14.89 -24.24 13.87
CA ALA A 173 14.22 -25.51 14.15
C ALA A 173 14.07 -25.83 15.65
N ARG A 174 14.84 -25.16 16.52
CA ARG A 174 14.75 -25.32 17.99
C ARG A 174 13.87 -24.28 18.67
N LEU A 175 13.35 -23.30 17.93
CA LEU A 175 12.41 -22.33 18.48
C LEU A 175 11.17 -23.04 19.06
N ALA A 176 10.70 -22.52 20.18
CA ALA A 176 9.51 -23.05 20.85
C ALA A 176 8.29 -22.99 19.92
N VAL A 177 7.44 -24.01 19.99
CA VAL A 177 6.17 -24.04 19.26
C VAL A 177 5.07 -23.51 20.19
N SER A 178 4.19 -22.66 19.66
CA SER A 178 3.03 -22.19 20.42
C SER A 178 2.13 -23.37 20.80
N PRO A 179 1.67 -23.48 22.07
CA PRO A 179 0.69 -24.48 22.47
C PRO A 179 -0.69 -24.25 21.84
N LEU A 180 -0.95 -23.06 21.31
CA LEU A 180 -2.19 -22.71 20.61
C LEU A 180 -2.13 -23.07 19.12
N TYR A 181 -0.94 -23.37 18.58
CA TYR A 181 -0.77 -23.62 17.16
C TYR A 181 -1.35 -24.97 16.73
N LYS A 182 -1.96 -24.98 15.54
CA LYS A 182 -2.39 -26.18 14.82
C LYS A 182 -1.85 -26.10 13.39
N PRO A 183 -1.48 -27.22 12.74
CA PRO A 183 -0.97 -27.22 11.37
C PRO A 183 -1.85 -26.49 10.35
N ILE A 184 -3.18 -26.48 10.57
CA ILE A 184 -4.14 -25.75 9.74
C ILE A 184 -3.86 -24.23 9.72
N HIS A 185 -3.33 -23.63 10.79
CA HIS A 185 -3.06 -22.19 10.84
C HIS A 185 -2.08 -21.76 9.76
N ARG A 186 -1.01 -22.55 9.54
CA ARG A 186 -0.05 -22.29 8.47
C ARG A 186 -0.72 -22.28 7.11
N GLN A 187 -1.59 -23.25 6.84
CA GLN A 187 -2.36 -23.31 5.59
C GLN A 187 -3.32 -22.12 5.46
N THR A 188 -3.96 -21.71 6.56
CA THR A 188 -4.85 -20.54 6.61
C THR A 188 -4.12 -19.24 6.29
N VAL A 189 -2.93 -19.01 6.86
CA VAL A 189 -2.09 -17.84 6.53
C VAL A 189 -1.71 -17.84 5.05
N MET A 190 -1.22 -18.98 4.55
CA MET A 190 -0.88 -19.12 3.12
C MET A 190 -2.08 -18.88 2.21
N SER A 191 -3.28 -19.28 2.63
CA SER A 191 -4.54 -19.01 1.93
C SER A 191 -4.94 -17.53 2.01
N GLY A 192 -4.60 -16.81 3.08
CA GLY A 192 -4.86 -15.37 3.22
C GLY A 192 -4.04 -14.55 2.23
N TYR A 193 -2.78 -14.92 2.00
CA TYR A 193 -1.93 -14.23 1.03
C TYR A 193 -2.44 -14.32 -0.41
N ARG A 194 -3.18 -15.40 -0.73
CA ARG A 194 -3.85 -15.56 -2.04
C ARG A 194 -4.93 -14.51 -2.31
N ALA A 195 -5.38 -13.76 -1.30
CA ALA A 195 -6.23 -12.59 -1.52
C ALA A 195 -5.57 -11.57 -2.48
N TRP A 196 -4.24 -11.58 -2.58
CA TRP A 196 -3.46 -10.71 -3.46
C TRP A 196 -3.10 -11.33 -4.82
N ASP A 197 -3.61 -12.53 -5.16
CA ASP A 197 -3.30 -13.20 -6.44
C ASP A 197 -3.75 -12.38 -7.67
N TRP A 198 -4.75 -11.52 -7.52
CA TRP A 198 -5.14 -10.58 -8.57
C TRP A 198 -3.99 -9.64 -8.96
N ALA A 199 -3.19 -9.19 -8.00
CA ALA A 199 -2.06 -8.28 -8.24
C ALA A 199 -0.93 -9.02 -8.95
N LYS A 200 -0.78 -10.33 -8.69
CA LYS A 200 0.10 -11.20 -9.46
C LYS A 200 -0.38 -11.38 -10.89
N SER A 201 -1.69 -11.55 -11.12
CA SER A 201 -2.24 -11.63 -12.48
C SER A 201 -2.08 -10.33 -13.29
N GLU A 202 -1.90 -9.20 -12.61
CA GLU A 202 -1.61 -7.90 -13.21
C GLU A 202 -0.11 -7.56 -13.26
N ASP A 203 0.77 -8.52 -12.95
CA ASP A 203 2.23 -8.37 -12.94
C ASP A 203 2.74 -7.29 -11.96
N LEU A 204 1.93 -6.86 -11.00
CA LEU A 204 2.31 -5.85 -10.01
C LEU A 204 3.27 -6.45 -8.98
N ILE A 205 3.03 -7.71 -8.60
CA ILE A 205 3.78 -8.43 -7.56
C ILE A 205 4.00 -9.88 -7.99
N ASP A 206 5.00 -10.54 -7.38
CA ASP A 206 5.12 -11.98 -7.40
C ASP A 206 5.69 -12.48 -6.07
N TYR A 207 5.25 -13.67 -5.66
CA TYR A 207 5.67 -14.31 -4.42
C TYR A 207 5.58 -15.84 -4.52
N ALA A 208 6.40 -16.51 -3.72
CA ALA A 208 6.45 -17.95 -3.60
C ALA A 208 6.70 -18.35 -2.14
N PHE A 209 6.22 -19.54 -1.76
CA PHE A 209 6.47 -20.08 -0.43
C PHE A 209 7.75 -20.91 -0.41
N THR A 210 8.57 -20.73 0.62
CA THR A 210 9.77 -21.52 0.88
C THR A 210 9.66 -22.27 2.22
N GLY A 211 10.20 -23.48 2.27
CA GLY A 211 10.43 -24.21 3.52
C GLY A 211 11.78 -23.88 4.18
N ASP A 212 12.61 -23.09 3.51
CA ASP A 212 13.95 -22.74 3.95
C ASP A 212 13.98 -21.27 4.43
N PRO A 213 14.14 -21.03 5.75
CA PRO A 213 14.13 -19.68 6.31
C PRO A 213 15.35 -18.85 5.89
N THR A 214 16.44 -19.46 5.39
CA THR A 214 17.63 -18.74 4.92
C THR A 214 17.39 -18.01 3.61
N LYS A 215 16.40 -18.46 2.84
CA LYS A 215 16.00 -17.88 1.55
C LYS A 215 14.87 -16.88 1.67
N ALA A 216 14.33 -16.67 2.86
CA ALA A 216 13.12 -15.91 3.06
C ALA A 216 13.37 -14.40 3.00
N ASP A 217 12.51 -13.70 2.27
CA ASP A 217 12.36 -12.25 2.25
C ASP A 217 11.32 -11.78 3.27
N LEU A 218 10.37 -12.67 3.59
CA LEU A 218 9.39 -12.54 4.66
C LEU A 218 9.44 -13.76 5.58
N LEU A 219 9.68 -13.53 6.87
CA LEU A 219 9.57 -14.54 7.93
C LEU A 219 8.26 -14.34 8.70
N VAL A 220 7.46 -15.39 8.82
CA VAL A 220 6.20 -15.36 9.57
C VAL A 220 6.30 -16.25 10.81
N PHE A 221 6.12 -15.63 11.97
CA PHE A 221 6.14 -16.26 13.28
C PHE A 221 4.78 -16.15 13.97
N TRP A 222 4.62 -16.95 15.03
CA TRP A 222 3.40 -17.02 15.81
C TRP A 222 3.63 -16.43 17.20
N CYS A 223 2.58 -15.86 17.78
CA CYS A 223 2.60 -15.37 19.14
C CYS A 223 1.27 -15.68 19.85
N ASN A 224 1.34 -15.86 21.16
CA ASN A 224 0.17 -16.14 21.99
C ASN A 224 -0.51 -14.85 22.49
N LYS A 225 0.19 -13.71 22.44
CA LYS A 225 -0.34 -12.45 22.94
C LYS A 225 0.29 -11.26 22.24
N LEU A 226 -0.51 -10.56 21.43
CA LEU A 226 -0.26 -9.17 21.07
C LEU A 226 -1.36 -8.32 21.71
N ARG A 227 -0.97 -7.34 22.52
CA ARG A 227 -1.93 -6.52 23.29
C ARG A 227 -2.90 -5.75 22.39
N ARG A 228 -2.37 -5.13 21.34
CA ARG A 228 -3.12 -4.21 20.47
C ARG A 228 -3.57 -4.85 19.17
N TYR A 229 -2.83 -5.79 18.63
CA TYR A 229 -3.02 -6.24 17.25
C TYR A 229 -3.35 -7.74 17.12
N ASP A 230 -3.99 -8.11 16.01
CA ASP A 230 -4.23 -9.51 15.63
C ASP A 230 -3.10 -10.05 14.74
N GLY A 231 -2.37 -9.16 14.07
CA GLY A 231 -1.10 -9.40 13.39
C GLY A 231 -0.25 -8.13 13.42
N VAL A 232 1.03 -8.24 13.05
CA VAL A 232 1.87 -7.05 12.84
C VAL A 232 3.01 -7.37 11.88
N THR A 233 3.34 -6.41 11.02
CA THR A 233 4.42 -6.48 10.04
C THR A 233 5.51 -5.46 10.37
N TYR A 234 6.75 -5.93 10.42
CA TYR A 234 7.95 -5.13 10.60
C TYR A 234 8.82 -5.21 9.36
N HIS A 235 8.98 -4.08 8.67
CA HIS A 235 10.00 -3.93 7.63
C HIS A 235 11.39 -3.82 8.25
N PRO A 236 12.45 -4.27 7.54
CA PRO A 236 13.81 -4.13 8.03
C PRO A 236 14.14 -2.68 8.40
N PRO A 237 14.84 -2.43 9.52
CA PRO A 237 15.19 -1.07 9.90
C PRO A 237 16.16 -0.46 8.87
N LEU A 238 15.80 0.64 8.24
CA LEU A 238 16.59 1.23 7.17
C LEU A 238 17.54 2.34 7.68
N PRO A 239 18.72 2.53 7.06
CA PRO A 239 19.31 1.71 5.99
C PRO A 239 20.07 0.48 6.52
N LYS A 240 20.37 0.42 7.83
CA LYS A 240 21.31 -0.55 8.43
C LYS A 240 20.87 -2.01 8.32
N GLY A 241 19.56 -2.26 8.27
CA GLY A 241 18.95 -3.57 8.22
C GLY A 241 18.47 -4.00 6.84
N LYS A 242 18.78 -3.25 5.77
CA LYS A 242 18.29 -3.52 4.39
C LYS A 242 18.56 -4.93 3.85
N ASN A 243 19.49 -5.67 4.45
CA ASN A 243 19.85 -7.04 4.10
C ASN A 243 19.20 -8.09 5.02
N TYR A 244 18.15 -7.73 5.76
CA TYR A 244 17.41 -8.64 6.62
C TYR A 244 15.95 -8.75 6.15
N PRO A 245 15.31 -9.90 6.39
CA PRO A 245 13.95 -10.14 5.95
C PRO A 245 12.95 -9.22 6.66
N THR A 246 11.82 -8.97 6.03
CA THR A 246 10.62 -8.47 6.72
C THR A 246 10.14 -9.55 7.70
N VAL A 247 9.66 -9.14 8.87
CA VAL A 247 9.19 -10.06 9.92
C VAL A 247 7.73 -9.79 10.19
N MET A 248 6.91 -10.84 10.22
CA MET A 248 5.49 -10.77 10.53
C MET A 248 5.15 -11.68 11.72
N PHE A 249 4.24 -11.22 12.56
CA PHE A 249 3.65 -12.00 13.65
C PHE A 249 2.15 -12.16 13.46
N ILE A 250 1.64 -13.35 13.75
CA ILE A 250 0.20 -13.65 13.79
C ILE A 250 -0.19 -14.07 15.21
N ASN A 251 -1.17 -13.37 15.80
CA ASN A 251 -1.64 -13.59 17.17
C ASN A 251 -2.72 -14.68 17.23
N LEU A 252 -2.40 -15.81 17.85
CA LEU A 252 -3.31 -16.95 17.91
C LEU A 252 -4.43 -16.80 18.96
N ARG A 253 -4.29 -15.91 19.94
CA ARG A 253 -5.24 -15.77 21.07
C ARG A 253 -6.41 -14.85 20.75
N LYS A 254 -6.19 -13.68 20.16
CA LYS A 254 -7.29 -12.77 19.80
C LYS A 254 -8.14 -13.30 18.63
N SER A 255 -7.59 -14.19 17.83
CA SER A 255 -8.33 -14.82 16.74
C SER A 255 -9.36 -15.85 17.23
N GLN A 256 -9.36 -16.25 18.51
CA GLN A 256 -10.31 -17.20 19.12
C GLN A 256 -11.74 -16.64 19.11
N GLY A 257 -12.46 -16.88 18.01
CA GLY A 257 -13.91 -16.68 17.92
C GLY A 257 -14.70 -17.84 18.54
N PRO A 258 -16.02 -17.70 18.72
CA PRO A 258 -16.86 -18.73 19.35
C PRO A 258 -16.93 -20.04 18.56
N THR A 259 -16.48 -20.08 17.29
CA THR A 259 -16.42 -21.30 16.46
C THR A 259 -15.11 -21.40 15.66
N ALA A 260 -14.72 -22.62 15.29
CA ALA A 260 -13.47 -22.88 14.55
C ALA A 260 -13.46 -22.34 13.11
N ALA A 261 -14.61 -22.27 12.43
CA ALA A 261 -14.72 -21.64 11.12
C ALA A 261 -14.47 -20.13 11.21
N SER A 262 -15.10 -19.46 12.19
CA SER A 262 -14.84 -18.06 12.53
C SER A 262 -13.36 -17.81 12.86
N TYR A 263 -12.71 -18.73 13.57
CA TYR A 263 -11.30 -18.64 13.90
C TYR A 263 -10.38 -18.59 12.67
N GLN A 264 -10.58 -19.52 11.74
CA GLN A 264 -9.77 -19.59 10.53
C GLN A 264 -10.01 -18.38 9.61
N ASP A 265 -11.24 -17.90 9.53
CA ASP A 265 -11.56 -16.70 8.75
C ASP A 265 -10.84 -15.47 9.29
N ILE A 266 -10.78 -15.31 10.63
CA ILE A 266 -10.03 -14.22 11.25
C ILE A 266 -8.54 -14.31 10.94
N ILE A 267 -7.90 -15.49 11.09
CA ILE A 267 -6.47 -15.64 10.74
C ILE A 267 -6.25 -15.32 9.25
N ARG A 268 -7.15 -15.77 8.38
CA ARG A 268 -7.03 -15.56 6.93
C ARG A 268 -7.12 -14.07 6.58
N GLU A 269 -8.06 -13.35 7.19
CA GLU A 269 -8.21 -11.90 7.05
C GLU A 269 -6.99 -11.14 7.58
N VAL A 270 -6.52 -11.46 8.78
CA VAL A 270 -5.32 -10.85 9.37
C VAL A 270 -4.11 -11.08 8.47
N ALA A 271 -3.90 -12.32 8.00
CA ALA A 271 -2.82 -12.62 7.08
C ALA A 271 -2.92 -11.82 5.78
N ALA A 272 -4.13 -11.64 5.22
CA ALA A 272 -4.34 -10.82 4.05
C ALA A 272 -4.01 -9.34 4.32
N HIS A 273 -4.45 -8.79 5.45
CA HIS A 273 -4.16 -7.41 5.87
C HIS A 273 -2.65 -7.17 6.05
N GLU A 274 -1.98 -8.05 6.81
CA GLU A 274 -0.54 -7.96 7.05
C GLU A 274 0.27 -8.11 5.75
N MET A 275 -0.20 -8.94 4.81
CA MET A 275 0.41 -9.00 3.49
C MET A 275 0.29 -7.67 2.73
N GLY A 276 -0.80 -6.91 2.91
CA GLY A 276 -0.91 -5.56 2.38
C GLY A 276 0.21 -4.64 2.90
N HIS A 277 0.51 -4.70 4.20
CA HIS A 277 1.67 -4.00 4.78
C HIS A 277 2.99 -4.48 4.20
N VAL A 278 3.20 -5.79 4.04
CA VAL A 278 4.40 -6.34 3.38
C VAL A 278 4.60 -5.75 1.99
N LEU A 279 3.51 -5.54 1.24
CA LEU A 279 3.54 -4.98 -0.11
C LEU A 279 3.73 -3.46 -0.15
N GLY A 280 3.64 -2.77 0.99
CA GLY A 280 3.86 -1.33 1.13
C GLY A 280 2.58 -0.51 1.36
N LEU A 281 1.42 -1.15 1.50
CA LEU A 281 0.17 -0.44 1.82
C LEU A 281 0.16 -0.02 3.29
N LEU A 282 -0.41 1.15 3.56
CA LEU A 282 -0.72 1.61 4.91
C LEU A 282 -2.18 1.35 5.26
N HIS A 283 -2.55 1.70 6.50
CA HIS A 283 -3.93 1.63 6.92
C HIS A 283 -4.81 2.55 6.06
N SER A 284 -5.90 1.99 5.54
CA SER A 284 -6.95 2.77 4.88
C SER A 284 -7.78 3.53 5.93
N PRO A 285 -8.24 4.76 5.65
CA PRO A 285 -9.24 5.44 6.48
C PRO A 285 -10.67 4.93 6.24
N ASN A 286 -10.89 4.11 5.21
CA ASN A 286 -12.20 3.58 4.86
C ASN A 286 -12.41 2.24 5.57
N LYS A 287 -13.50 2.09 6.34
CA LYS A 287 -14.07 0.75 6.61
C LYS A 287 -14.42 0.09 5.26
N GLU A 288 -15.03 -1.06 5.07
CA GLU A 288 -15.09 -1.72 3.73
C GLU A 288 -13.73 -2.14 3.12
N ASP A 289 -12.64 -1.37 3.25
CA ASP A 289 -11.31 -1.78 2.80
C ASP A 289 -10.75 -2.87 3.74
N LEU A 290 -9.99 -3.81 3.16
CA LEU A 290 -9.23 -4.80 3.92
C LEU A 290 -8.18 -4.11 4.78
N MET A 291 -7.53 -3.06 4.26
CA MET A 291 -6.49 -2.33 4.98
C MET A 291 -7.02 -1.38 6.05
N TYR A 292 -8.33 -1.38 6.34
CA TYR A 292 -8.85 -0.65 7.51
C TYR A 292 -8.34 -1.32 8.81
N PRO A 293 -7.81 -0.56 9.78
CA PRO A 293 -7.16 -1.14 10.96
C PRO A 293 -8.11 -1.81 11.96
N GLU A 294 -9.42 -1.58 11.83
CA GLU A 294 -10.42 -2.04 12.80
C GLU A 294 -11.54 -2.88 12.14
N GLY A 295 -12.21 -3.70 12.93
CA GLY A 295 -13.29 -4.57 12.44
C GLY A 295 -12.81 -5.91 11.89
N LYS A 296 -13.76 -6.83 11.70
CA LYS A 296 -13.54 -8.22 11.25
C LYS A 296 -14.55 -8.57 10.16
N GLY A 297 -14.26 -9.59 9.35
CA GLY A 297 -15.13 -10.16 8.34
C GLY A 297 -14.85 -9.69 6.90
N LYS A 298 -13.71 -9.05 6.62
CA LYS A 298 -13.39 -8.49 5.29
C LYS A 298 -12.23 -9.23 4.63
N LEU A 299 -12.51 -10.33 3.93
CA LEU A 299 -11.47 -11.02 3.15
C LEU A 299 -11.33 -10.51 1.71
N ALA A 300 -12.34 -9.81 1.18
CA ALA A 300 -12.32 -9.34 -0.19
C ALA A 300 -11.47 -8.06 -0.31
N ILE A 301 -10.52 -8.04 -1.24
CA ILE A 301 -9.76 -6.84 -1.57
C ILE A 301 -10.69 -5.81 -2.22
N SER A 302 -10.86 -4.66 -1.58
CA SER A 302 -11.71 -3.56 -2.06
C SER A 302 -11.15 -2.90 -3.32
N SER A 303 -11.97 -2.06 -3.98
CA SER A 303 -11.48 -1.20 -5.05
C SER A 303 -10.48 -0.15 -4.55
N GLY A 304 -10.60 0.30 -3.30
CA GLY A 304 -9.65 1.20 -2.65
C GLY A 304 -8.28 0.55 -2.53
N ASP A 305 -8.20 -0.63 -1.92
CA ASP A 305 -6.96 -1.40 -1.77
C ASP A 305 -6.30 -1.72 -3.13
N ARG A 306 -7.09 -2.15 -4.12
CA ARG A 306 -6.61 -2.46 -5.48
C ARG A 306 -5.98 -1.25 -6.16
N THR A 307 -6.70 -0.14 -6.16
CA THR A 307 -6.25 1.08 -6.85
C THR A 307 -5.05 1.71 -6.14
N THR A 308 -5.02 1.66 -4.80
CA THR A 308 -3.85 2.08 -4.02
C THR A 308 -2.62 1.25 -4.39
N LEU A 309 -2.73 -0.09 -4.43
CA LEU A 309 -1.60 -0.96 -4.77
C LEU A 309 -1.12 -0.75 -6.21
N ARG A 310 -2.02 -0.63 -7.19
CA ARG A 310 -1.67 -0.31 -8.59
C ARG A 310 -0.85 0.97 -8.68
N ALA A 311 -1.35 2.06 -8.08
CA ALA A 311 -0.65 3.34 -8.09
C ALA A 311 0.72 3.24 -7.42
N LEU A 312 0.82 2.59 -6.26
CA LEU A 312 2.09 2.38 -5.55
C LEU A 312 3.15 1.66 -6.42
N TYR A 313 2.75 0.62 -7.16
CA TYR A 313 3.67 -0.17 -7.99
C TYR A 313 3.91 0.43 -9.39
N HIS A 314 3.12 1.41 -9.81
CA HIS A 314 3.39 2.19 -11.02
C HIS A 314 4.21 3.46 -10.76
N MET A 315 4.41 3.85 -9.49
CA MET A 315 5.22 5.01 -9.11
C MET A 315 6.69 4.62 -8.83
N PRO A 316 7.63 5.57 -8.99
CA PRO A 316 8.90 5.50 -8.31
C PRO A 316 8.68 5.36 -6.80
N ALA A 317 9.55 4.59 -6.15
CA ALA A 317 9.54 4.46 -4.70
C ALA A 317 10.82 5.13 -4.15
N ASP A 318 10.69 5.81 -3.02
CA ASP A 318 11.82 6.42 -2.31
C ASP A 318 12.74 5.35 -1.71
N VAL A 319 12.14 4.23 -1.30
CA VAL A 319 12.87 3.03 -0.88
C VAL A 319 12.35 1.81 -1.62
N LEU A 320 13.28 1.09 -2.23
CA LEU A 320 13.05 -0.24 -2.77
C LEU A 320 13.57 -1.30 -1.79
N LEU A 321 12.66 -2.09 -1.23
CA LEU A 321 13.01 -3.33 -0.56
C LEU A 321 13.50 -4.33 -1.62
N ALA A 322 14.56 -5.06 -1.28
CA ALA A 322 15.15 -6.08 -2.13
C ALA A 322 15.36 -7.36 -1.31
N PRO A 323 15.34 -8.53 -1.95
CA PRO A 323 15.62 -9.80 -1.32
C PRO A 323 16.94 -9.78 -0.55
N VAL A 324 16.97 -10.58 0.50
CA VAL A 324 18.19 -10.78 1.27
C VAL A 324 19.23 -11.41 0.33
N PRO A 325 20.47 -10.87 0.26
CA PRO A 325 21.54 -11.52 -0.49
C PRO A 325 21.71 -12.96 0.00
N ARG A 326 21.56 -13.90 -0.93
CA ARG A 326 21.59 -15.34 -0.68
C ARG A 326 23.02 -15.84 -0.51
#